data_AF-A0A0B6YSX5-F1
#
_entry.id   AF-A0A0B6YSX5-F1
#
_cell.length_a   1.000
_cell.length_b   1.000
_cell.length_c   1.000
_cell.angle_alpha   90.00
_cell.angle_beta   90.00
_cell.angle_gamma   90.00
#
_symmetry.space_group_name_H-M   'P 1'
#
loop_
_entity.id
_entity.type
_entity.pdbx_description
1 polymer ?
#
loop_
_entity_poly.entity_id
_entity_poly.type
_entity_poly.pdbx_seq_one_letter_code
_entity_poly.pdbx_strand_id
1 'polypeptide(L)'
;RKPPLIMKVDIYEALCVLADKGRKLSTSRKQYVVLLDQEKEANNSLRLTYLKAKAYQNARIMVESLLICSEVTQDEAEERQKLNSQSKTILQANTAQALRLHRVLLDRSEALAQPTVFWEEELNRITRALNCHVTKLMDIEENCAQNQKQLLDCGAKPEMLECLLNDDNSLEHSWNRSLWFVNCSRDEAVSRLADKEIGTFLIRPKEESETPYALSIVCNNEDGQPDVKHCVIYHPEGRGYGFRREGSVFNNIDELVYRHAHTSIKVYFSHMDTCLAYPVFIARSRVNSCEENL
;
A
#
# COMPACT_ATOMS: atom_id res chain seq x y z
N ARG A 1 -39.17 28.28 31.48
CA ARG A 1 -38.90 27.70 30.14
C ARG A 1 -37.55 27.02 30.20
N LYS A 2 -37.50 25.69 30.18
CA LYS A 2 -36.22 24.96 30.07
C LYS A 2 -35.61 25.28 28.70
N PRO A 3 -34.29 25.55 28.60
CA PRO A 3 -33.65 25.70 27.29
C PRO A 3 -33.79 24.37 26.53
N PRO A 4 -33.86 24.40 25.19
CA PRO A 4 -33.94 23.18 24.40
C PRO A 4 -32.70 22.35 24.68
N LEU A 5 -32.91 21.06 24.97
CA LEU A 5 -31.87 20.04 24.92
C LEU A 5 -31.38 20.01 23.47
N ILE A 6 -30.40 20.83 23.14
CA ILE A 6 -29.53 20.61 22.00
C ILE A 6 -29.02 19.18 22.23
N MET A 7 -29.43 18.24 21.38
CA MET A 7 -28.81 16.92 21.34
C MET A 7 -27.32 17.19 21.20
N LYS A 8 -26.58 17.10 22.30
CA LYS A 8 -25.13 17.08 22.28
C LYS A 8 -24.83 15.79 21.54
N VAL A 9 -24.56 15.89 20.24
CA VAL A 9 -23.92 14.81 19.49
C VAL A 9 -22.72 14.40 20.33
N ASP A 10 -22.72 13.15 20.79
CA ASP A 10 -21.61 12.65 21.58
C ASP A 10 -20.38 12.70 20.67
N ILE A 11 -19.41 13.56 21.02
CA ILE A 11 -18.17 13.74 20.27
C ILE A 11 -17.50 12.38 20.06
N TYR A 12 -17.59 11.48 21.03
CA TYR A 12 -16.98 10.17 20.93
C TYR A 12 -17.70 9.25 19.93
N GLU A 13 -19.02 9.35 19.81
CA GLU A 13 -19.78 8.63 18.78
C GLU A 13 -19.41 9.13 17.38
N ALA A 14 -19.26 10.45 17.23
CA ALA A 14 -18.81 11.06 15.98
C ALA A 14 -17.34 10.69 15.65
N LEU A 15 -16.47 10.56 16.65
CA LEU A 15 -15.10 10.05 16.48
C LEU A 15 -15.07 8.58 16.03
N CYS A 16 -15.95 7.73 16.55
CA CYS A 16 -16.10 6.34 16.07
C CYS A 16 -16.47 6.31 14.59
N VAL A 17 -17.45 7.12 14.17
CA VAL A 17 -17.86 7.22 12.76
C VAL A 17 -16.71 7.72 11.89
N LEU A 18 -15.92 8.70 12.36
CA LEU A 18 -14.75 9.17 11.64
C LEU A 18 -13.68 8.08 11.50
N ALA A 19 -13.43 7.31 12.57
CA ALA A 19 -12.48 6.20 12.54
C ALA A 19 -12.88 5.13 11.50
N ASP A 20 -14.17 4.77 11.43
CA ASP A 20 -14.68 3.85 10.41
C ASP A 20 -14.50 4.38 8.99
N LYS A 21 -14.74 5.68 8.78
CA LYS A 21 -14.52 6.33 7.49
C LYS A 21 -13.03 6.38 7.12
N GLY A 22 -12.15 6.71 8.07
CA GLY A 22 -10.69 6.69 7.89
C GLY A 22 -10.19 5.29 7.47
N ARG A 23 -10.71 4.22 8.10
CA ARG A 23 -10.40 2.84 7.70
C ARG A 23 -10.89 2.49 6.29
N LYS A 24 -12.11 2.91 5.93
CA LYS A 24 -12.64 2.74 4.57
C LYS A 24 -11.80 3.49 3.55
N LEU A 25 -11.37 4.72 3.87
CA LEU A 25 -10.48 5.51 3.03
C LEU A 25 -9.14 4.80 2.84
N SER A 26 -8.51 4.33 3.93
CA SER A 26 -7.27 3.56 3.89
C SER A 26 -7.37 2.31 3.02
N THR A 27 -8.42 1.52 3.22
CA THR A 27 -8.67 0.30 2.44
C THR A 27 -8.87 0.62 0.95
N SER A 28 -9.62 1.68 0.67
CA SER A 28 -9.87 2.15 -0.69
C SER A 28 -8.58 2.64 -1.36
N ARG A 29 -7.70 3.36 -0.66
CA ARG A 29 -6.39 3.78 -1.18
C ARG A 29 -5.48 2.59 -1.50
N LYS A 30 -5.47 1.56 -0.65
CA LYS A 30 -4.74 0.32 -0.93
C LYS A 30 -5.26 -0.40 -2.17
N GLN A 31 -6.59 -0.49 -2.34
CA GLN A 31 -7.19 -1.05 -3.55
C GLN A 31 -6.83 -0.26 -4.80
N TYR A 32 -6.74 1.07 -4.71
CA TYR A 32 -6.30 1.92 -5.81
C TYR A 32 -4.85 1.63 -6.22
N VAL A 33 -3.93 1.49 -5.25
CA VAL A 33 -2.53 1.14 -5.51
C VAL A 33 -2.44 -0.21 -6.24
N VAL A 34 -3.21 -1.22 -5.80
CA VAL A 34 -3.25 -2.52 -6.48
C VAL A 34 -3.73 -2.39 -7.94
N LEU A 35 -4.77 -1.60 -8.20
CA LEU A 35 -5.24 -1.34 -9.57
C LEU A 35 -4.20 -0.62 -10.42
N LEU A 36 -3.44 0.32 -9.83
CA LEU A 36 -2.35 1.00 -10.53
C LEU A 36 -1.23 0.03 -10.90
N ASP A 37 -0.89 -0.92 -10.03
CA ASP A 37 0.13 -1.92 -10.35
C ASP A 37 -0.33 -2.90 -11.44
N GLN A 38 -1.61 -3.28 -11.43
CA GLN A 38 -2.22 -4.06 -12.51
C GLN A 38 -2.21 -3.29 -13.85
N GLU A 39 -2.49 -1.99 -13.83
CA GLU A 39 -2.45 -1.12 -15.02
C GLU A 39 -1.04 -1.08 -15.62
N LYS A 40 -0.02 -0.90 -14.78
CA LYS A 40 1.39 -0.97 -15.20
C LYS A 40 1.74 -2.32 -15.83
N GLU A 41 1.34 -3.43 -15.22
CA GLU A 41 1.62 -4.78 -15.73
C GLU A 41 0.93 -5.04 -17.07
N ALA A 42 -0.36 -4.69 -17.19
CA ALA A 42 -1.12 -4.82 -18.44
C ALA A 42 -0.52 -3.95 -19.55
N ASN A 43 -0.15 -2.70 -19.25
CA ASN A 43 0.46 -1.79 -20.20
C ASN A 43 1.84 -2.29 -20.68
N ASN A 44 2.68 -2.80 -19.77
CA ASN A 44 3.96 -3.42 -20.12
C ASN A 44 3.76 -4.64 -21.02
N SER A 45 2.77 -5.48 -20.72
CA SER A 45 2.43 -6.67 -21.51
C SER A 45 1.95 -6.30 -22.92
N LEU A 46 1.07 -5.29 -23.02
CA LEU A 46 0.59 -4.75 -24.29
C LEU A 46 1.74 -4.19 -25.14
N ARG A 47 2.64 -3.42 -24.51
CA ARG A 47 3.81 -2.86 -25.20
C ARG A 47 4.72 -3.97 -25.74
N LEU A 48 4.91 -5.04 -24.96
CA LEU A 48 5.71 -6.19 -25.39
C LEU A 48 5.06 -6.94 -26.56
N THR A 49 3.74 -7.15 -26.55
CA THR A 49 3.03 -7.79 -27.68
C THR A 49 3.08 -6.93 -28.93
N TYR A 50 2.91 -5.61 -28.79
CA TYR A 50 3.03 -4.66 -29.90
C TYR A 50 4.43 -4.68 -30.53
N LEU A 51 5.49 -4.65 -29.71
CA LEU A 51 6.87 -4.75 -30.18
C LEU A 51 7.14 -6.07 -30.91
N LYS A 52 6.64 -7.19 -30.37
CA LYS A 52 6.72 -8.49 -31.05
C LYS A 52 6.01 -8.46 -32.40
N ALA A 53 4.75 -8.02 -32.44
CA ALA A 53 3.98 -7.93 -33.68
C ALA A 53 4.70 -7.09 -34.74
N LYS A 54 5.25 -5.93 -34.35
CA LYS A 54 6.04 -5.06 -35.24
C LYS A 54 7.31 -5.74 -35.74
N ALA A 55 8.02 -6.50 -34.89
CA ALA A 55 9.20 -7.25 -35.29
C ALA A 55 8.88 -8.34 -36.33
N TYR A 56 7.80 -9.09 -36.12
CA TYR A 56 7.33 -10.09 -37.09
C TYR A 56 6.87 -9.46 -38.40
N GLN A 57 6.17 -8.33 -38.34
CA GLN A 57 5.77 -7.58 -39.52
C GLN A 57 6.98 -7.11 -40.34
N ASN A 58 8.02 -6.57 -39.67
CA ASN A 58 9.25 -6.16 -40.34
C ASN A 58 9.99 -7.35 -40.96
N ALA A 59 10.09 -8.47 -40.25
CA ALA A 59 10.68 -9.70 -40.79
C ALA A 59 9.90 -10.21 -42.00
N ARG A 60 8.56 -10.13 -41.96
CA ARG A 60 7.69 -10.54 -43.07
C ARG A 60 7.96 -9.70 -44.31
N ILE A 61 7.99 -8.37 -44.17
CA ILE A 61 8.29 -7.42 -45.26
C ILE A 61 9.68 -7.69 -45.86
N MET A 62 10.68 -8.00 -45.01
CA MET A 62 12.03 -8.34 -45.49
C MET A 62 12.05 -9.64 -46.31
N VAL A 63 11.27 -10.65 -45.93
CA VAL A 63 11.17 -11.89 -46.72
C VAL A 63 10.33 -11.68 -47.99
N GLU A 64 9.26 -10.89 -47.91
CA GLU A 64 8.46 -10.47 -49.07
C GLU A 64 9.32 -9.76 -50.11
N SER A 65 10.21 -8.84 -49.70
CA SER A 65 11.08 -8.14 -50.65
C SER A 65 12.07 -9.08 -51.35
N LEU A 66 12.61 -10.08 -50.66
CA LEU A 66 13.44 -11.13 -51.26
C LEU A 66 12.67 -11.97 -52.30
N LEU A 67 11.37 -12.16 -52.08
CA LEU A 67 10.48 -12.85 -53.03
C LEU A 67 10.10 -11.96 -54.22
N ILE A 68 9.85 -10.67 -54.00
CA ILE A 68 9.53 -9.70 -55.07
C ILE A 68 10.74 -9.47 -55.97
N CYS A 69 11.97 -9.38 -55.42
CA CYS A 69 13.20 -9.36 -56.23
C CYS A 69 13.46 -10.66 -57.01
N SER A 70 12.57 -11.65 -56.93
CA SER A 70 12.59 -12.84 -57.78
C SER A 70 11.59 -12.78 -58.94
N GLU A 71 10.79 -11.71 -59.06
CA GLU A 71 9.99 -11.41 -60.25
C GLU A 71 10.94 -11.10 -61.41
N VAL A 72 11.06 -12.08 -62.30
CA VAL A 72 12.13 -12.16 -63.28
C VAL A 72 11.88 -11.16 -64.41
N THR A 73 12.72 -10.13 -64.51
CA THR A 73 12.78 -9.32 -65.74
C THR A 73 13.32 -10.16 -66.90
N GLN A 74 13.04 -9.79 -68.16
CA GLN A 74 13.50 -10.57 -69.33
C GLN A 74 15.02 -10.82 -69.29
N ASP A 75 15.81 -9.84 -68.86
CA ASP A 75 17.27 -9.94 -68.74
C ASP A 75 17.72 -10.90 -67.63
N GLU A 76 17.05 -10.90 -66.48
CA GLU A 76 17.34 -11.82 -65.37
C GLU A 76 16.95 -13.28 -65.69
N ALA A 77 15.94 -13.48 -66.56
CA ALA A 77 15.53 -14.81 -67.01
C ALA A 77 16.63 -15.47 -67.85
N GLU A 78 17.23 -14.68 -68.74
CA GLU A 78 18.32 -15.11 -69.60
C GLU A 78 19.60 -15.40 -68.81
N GLU A 79 19.94 -14.59 -67.80
CA GLU A 79 21.06 -14.87 -66.90
C GLU A 79 20.84 -16.15 -66.09
N ARG A 80 19.62 -16.37 -65.56
CA ARG A 80 19.28 -17.59 -64.83
C ARG A 80 19.37 -18.84 -65.71
N GLN A 81 19.15 -18.72 -67.02
CA GLN A 81 19.35 -19.84 -67.96
C GLN A 81 20.83 -20.20 -68.15
N LYS A 82 21.75 -19.21 -68.07
CA LYS A 82 23.21 -19.40 -68.18
C LYS A 82 23.85 -20.06 -66.95
N LEU A 83 23.13 -20.16 -65.83
CA LEU A 83 23.61 -20.84 -64.62
C LEU A 83 23.81 -22.35 -64.83
N ASN A 84 24.84 -22.89 -64.17
CA ASN A 84 25.08 -24.33 -64.12
C ASN A 84 23.96 -25.05 -63.33
N SER A 85 23.90 -26.39 -63.44
CA SER A 85 22.87 -27.21 -62.79
C SER A 85 22.84 -27.06 -61.27
N GLN A 86 24.01 -27.03 -60.62
CA GLN A 86 24.14 -26.90 -59.18
C GLN A 86 23.60 -25.55 -58.67
N SER A 87 23.95 -24.44 -59.33
CA SER A 87 23.47 -23.11 -58.99
C SER A 87 21.97 -22.96 -59.16
N LYS A 88 21.38 -23.59 -60.19
CA LYS A 88 19.91 -23.64 -60.38
C LYS A 88 19.21 -24.36 -59.23
N THR A 89 19.75 -25.51 -58.79
CA THR A 89 19.20 -26.25 -57.63
C THR A 89 19.29 -25.44 -56.33
N ILE A 90 20.41 -24.76 -56.09
CA ILE A 90 20.59 -23.90 -54.92
C ILE A 90 19.59 -22.74 -54.93
N LEU A 91 19.42 -22.07 -56.08
CA LEU A 91 18.46 -20.97 -56.22
C LEU A 91 17.03 -21.44 -55.91
N GLN A 92 16.61 -22.58 -56.47
CA GLN A 92 15.30 -23.17 -56.19
C GLN A 92 15.11 -23.52 -54.70
N ALA A 93 16.12 -24.11 -54.07
CA ALA A 93 16.09 -24.43 -52.65
C ALA A 93 15.97 -23.18 -51.77
N ASN A 94 16.71 -22.12 -52.10
CA ASN A 94 16.66 -20.84 -51.38
C ASN A 94 15.29 -20.16 -51.53
N THR A 95 14.71 -20.13 -52.73
CA THR A 95 13.36 -19.59 -52.95
C THR A 95 12.31 -20.40 -52.18
N ALA A 96 12.40 -21.73 -52.20
CA ALA A 96 11.49 -22.58 -51.43
C ALA A 96 11.62 -22.35 -49.91
N GLN A 97 12.84 -22.13 -49.41
CA GLN A 97 13.08 -21.80 -48.01
C GLN A 97 12.51 -20.42 -47.64
N ALA A 98 12.65 -19.41 -48.50
CA ALA A 98 12.08 -18.09 -48.31
C ALA A 98 10.54 -18.14 -48.24
N LEU A 99 9.88 -18.89 -49.14
CA LEU A 99 8.43 -19.10 -49.12
C LEU A 99 7.95 -19.77 -47.82
N ARG A 100 8.67 -20.80 -47.35
CA ARG A 100 8.36 -21.46 -46.07
C ARG A 100 8.48 -20.49 -44.90
N LEU A 101 9.56 -19.71 -44.86
CA LEU A 101 9.76 -18.72 -43.80
C LEU A 101 8.67 -17.63 -43.84
N HIS A 102 8.31 -17.14 -45.02
CA HIS A 102 7.25 -16.16 -45.21
C HIS A 102 5.91 -16.67 -44.65
N ARG A 103 5.53 -17.92 -44.94
CA ARG A 103 4.32 -18.54 -44.40
C ARG A 103 4.35 -18.62 -42.87
N VAL A 104 5.47 -19.05 -42.28
CA VAL A 104 5.62 -19.09 -40.81
C VAL A 104 5.48 -17.70 -40.20
N LEU A 105 6.03 -16.66 -40.84
CA LEU A 105 5.92 -15.28 -40.35
C LEU A 105 4.49 -14.74 -40.45
N LEU A 106 3.73 -15.10 -41.51
CA LEU A 106 2.31 -14.79 -41.62
C LEU A 106 1.51 -15.41 -40.47
N ASP A 107 1.64 -16.73 -40.27
CA ASP A 107 0.94 -17.45 -39.21
C ASP A 107 1.25 -16.85 -37.82
N ARG A 108 2.52 -16.49 -37.58
CA ARG A 108 2.96 -15.85 -36.33
C ARG A 108 2.41 -14.43 -36.17
N SER A 109 2.34 -13.66 -37.25
CA SER A 109 1.78 -12.30 -37.24
C SER A 109 0.30 -12.32 -36.87
N GLU A 110 -0.46 -13.28 -37.43
CA GLU A 110 -1.88 -13.44 -37.13
C GLU A 110 -2.10 -13.93 -35.68
N ALA A 111 -1.29 -14.88 -35.22
CA ALA A 111 -1.34 -15.37 -33.84
C ALA A 111 -1.06 -14.29 -32.78
N LEU A 112 -0.33 -13.22 -33.13
CA LEU A 112 -0.03 -12.11 -32.21
C LEU A 112 -1.11 -11.01 -32.19
N ALA A 113 -2.06 -11.03 -33.12
CA ALA A 113 -3.19 -10.10 -33.11
C ALA A 113 -4.10 -10.33 -31.90
N GLN A 114 -4.41 -11.59 -31.58
CA GLN A 114 -5.31 -11.91 -30.46
C GLN A 114 -4.77 -11.47 -29.09
N PRO A 115 -3.50 -11.75 -28.70
CA PRO A 115 -2.94 -11.24 -27.45
C PRO A 115 -2.91 -9.72 -27.38
N THR A 116 -2.68 -9.03 -28.50
CA THR A 116 -2.65 -7.56 -28.52
C THR A 116 -4.03 -6.98 -28.21
N VAL A 117 -5.08 -7.47 -28.89
CA VAL A 117 -6.47 -7.06 -28.62
C VAL A 117 -6.87 -7.39 -27.18
N PHE A 118 -6.49 -8.57 -26.68
CA PHE A 118 -6.75 -8.96 -25.29
C PHE A 118 -6.18 -7.94 -24.29
N TRP A 119 -4.90 -7.59 -24.41
CA TRP A 119 -4.28 -6.64 -23.49
C TRP A 119 -4.79 -5.21 -23.67
N GLU A 120 -5.21 -4.81 -24.87
CA GLU A 120 -5.91 -3.53 -25.09
C GLU A 120 -7.25 -3.49 -24.36
N GLU A 121 -8.05 -4.55 -24.46
CA GLU A 121 -9.32 -4.65 -23.75
C GLU A 121 -9.10 -4.67 -22.23
N GLU A 122 -8.12 -5.41 -21.75
CA GLU A 122 -7.81 -5.53 -20.33
C GLU A 122 -7.32 -4.19 -19.75
N LEU A 123 -6.40 -3.50 -20.45
CA LEU A 123 -5.95 -2.17 -20.07
C LEU A 123 -7.13 -1.18 -20.02
N ASN A 124 -8.04 -1.24 -21.00
CA ASN A 124 -9.24 -0.41 -21.01
C ASN A 124 -10.19 -0.74 -19.85
N ARG A 125 -10.34 -2.01 -19.48
CA ARG A 125 -11.15 -2.42 -18.31
C ARG A 125 -10.53 -1.87 -17.02
N ILE A 126 -9.23 -2.04 -16.82
CA ILE A 126 -8.50 -1.54 -15.64
C ILE A 126 -8.58 -0.02 -15.58
N THR A 127 -8.40 0.68 -16.70
CA THR A 127 -8.50 2.15 -16.77
C THR A 127 -9.89 2.65 -16.36
N ARG A 128 -10.97 2.00 -16.81
CA ARG A 128 -12.33 2.32 -16.37
C ARG A 128 -12.53 2.06 -14.87
N ALA A 129 -11.99 0.96 -14.37
CA ALA A 129 -12.04 0.63 -12.94
C ALA A 129 -11.30 1.68 -12.10
N LEU A 130 -10.09 2.09 -12.50
CA LEU A 130 -9.31 3.16 -11.89
C LEU A 130 -10.10 4.47 -11.84
N ASN A 131 -10.67 4.91 -12.97
CA ASN A 131 -11.46 6.15 -13.01
C ASN A 131 -12.68 6.11 -12.09
N CYS A 132 -13.41 4.99 -12.05
CA CYS A 132 -14.53 4.80 -11.12
C CYS A 132 -14.06 4.77 -9.66
N HIS A 133 -12.86 4.27 -9.40
CA HIS A 133 -12.32 4.21 -8.05
C HIS A 133 -11.82 5.57 -7.57
N VAL A 134 -11.24 6.39 -8.46
CA VAL A 134 -10.86 7.78 -8.17
C VAL A 134 -12.06 8.61 -7.72
N THR A 135 -13.22 8.49 -8.41
CA THR A 135 -14.42 9.23 -7.99
C THR A 135 -14.90 8.80 -6.61
N LYS A 136 -14.90 7.49 -6.32
CA LYS A 136 -15.24 6.98 -4.98
C LYS A 136 -14.28 7.49 -3.90
N LEU A 137 -12.99 7.56 -4.20
CA LEU A 137 -11.98 8.10 -3.29
C LEU A 137 -12.24 9.57 -3.01
N MET A 138 -12.47 10.39 -4.04
CA MET A 138 -12.80 11.80 -3.89
C MET A 138 -14.02 12.00 -2.98
N ASP A 139 -15.09 11.24 -3.20
CA ASP A 139 -16.31 11.32 -2.38
C ASP A 139 -16.01 10.98 -0.91
N ILE A 140 -15.21 9.94 -0.64
CA ILE A 140 -14.85 9.54 0.72
C ILE A 140 -13.96 10.60 1.38
N GLU A 141 -12.98 11.14 0.67
CA GLU A 141 -12.07 12.17 1.17
C GLU A 141 -12.79 13.47 1.50
N GLU A 142 -13.68 13.94 0.62
CA GLU A 142 -14.50 15.12 0.87
C GLU A 142 -15.39 14.93 2.10
N ASN A 143 -16.04 13.77 2.19
CA ASN A 143 -16.82 13.42 3.37
C ASN A 143 -15.95 13.39 4.65
N CYS A 144 -14.76 12.81 4.62
CA CYS A 144 -13.86 12.77 5.78
C CYS A 144 -13.45 14.18 6.20
N ALA A 145 -13.07 15.04 5.24
CA ALA A 145 -12.69 16.43 5.50
C ALA A 145 -13.84 17.24 6.12
N GLN A 146 -15.08 17.04 5.63
CA GLN A 146 -16.26 17.69 6.19
C GLN A 146 -16.52 17.26 7.64
N ASN A 147 -16.44 15.95 7.93
CA ASN A 147 -16.62 15.45 9.29
C ASN A 147 -15.50 15.91 10.23
N GLN A 148 -14.26 15.96 9.74
CA GLN A 148 -13.12 16.49 10.49
C GLN A 148 -13.36 17.95 10.90
N LYS A 149 -13.82 18.79 9.97
CA LYS A 149 -14.16 20.19 10.26
C LYS A 149 -15.25 20.32 11.32
N GLN A 150 -16.35 19.57 11.18
CA GLN A 150 -17.45 19.59 12.15
C GLN A 150 -17.00 19.14 13.55
N LEU A 151 -16.12 18.13 13.63
CA LEU A 151 -15.56 17.65 14.88
C LEU A 151 -14.65 18.68 15.55
N LEU A 152 -13.83 19.40 14.77
CA LEU A 152 -13.03 20.53 15.28
C LEU A 152 -13.92 21.63 15.85
N ASP A 153 -15.00 21.99 15.15
CA ASP A 153 -15.97 23.00 15.63
C ASP A 153 -16.66 22.57 16.93
N CYS A 154 -16.80 21.26 17.15
CA CYS A 154 -17.35 20.68 18.37
C CYS A 154 -16.31 20.52 19.49
N GLY A 155 -15.04 20.92 19.27
CA GLY A 155 -13.98 20.88 20.27
C GLY A 155 -13.19 19.57 20.34
N ALA A 156 -13.23 18.74 19.29
CA ALA A 156 -12.32 17.61 19.16
C ALA A 156 -10.88 18.11 18.98
N LYS A 157 -9.92 17.39 19.57
CA LYS A 157 -8.49 17.71 19.46
C LYS A 157 -7.98 17.37 18.05
N PRO A 158 -7.27 18.27 17.34
CA PRO A 158 -6.74 18.01 16.00
C PRO A 158 -5.91 16.75 15.90
N GLU A 159 -5.07 16.49 16.91
CA GLU A 159 -4.17 15.34 16.96
C GLU A 159 -4.95 14.02 17.04
N MET A 160 -6.15 14.02 17.65
CA MET A 160 -7.03 12.85 17.64
C MET A 160 -7.54 12.55 16.23
N LEU A 161 -7.95 13.59 15.51
CA LEU A 161 -8.54 13.44 14.18
C LEU A 161 -7.48 12.96 13.19
N GLU A 162 -6.27 13.52 13.27
CA GLU A 162 -5.11 13.07 12.52
C GLU A 162 -4.78 11.60 12.84
N CYS A 163 -4.78 11.24 14.13
CA CYS A 163 -4.64 9.85 14.59
C CYS A 163 -5.77 8.92 14.13
N LEU A 164 -6.88 9.40 13.59
CA LEU A 164 -7.95 8.55 13.04
C LEU A 164 -7.93 8.50 11.50
N LEU A 165 -7.40 9.55 10.86
CA LEU A 165 -7.43 9.71 9.41
C LEU A 165 -6.10 9.41 8.72
N ASN A 166 -4.97 9.53 9.42
CA ASN A 166 -3.67 9.25 8.82
C ASN A 166 -3.63 7.82 8.30
N ASP A 167 -3.12 7.69 7.08
CA ASP A 167 -3.11 6.43 6.34
C ASP A 167 -1.68 5.93 6.17
N ASP A 168 -0.78 6.30 7.10
CA ASP A 168 0.63 5.92 7.01
C ASP A 168 0.69 4.41 6.77
N ASN A 169 1.14 4.10 5.56
CA ASN A 169 0.97 2.85 4.84
C ASN A 169 1.96 1.80 5.37
N SER A 170 2.37 1.90 6.63
CA SER A 170 3.45 1.16 7.25
C SER A 170 2.95 0.29 8.40
N LEU A 171 1.82 -0.41 8.22
CA LEU A 171 1.62 -1.64 9.00
C LEU A 171 2.75 -2.66 8.75
N GLU A 172 3.55 -2.49 7.69
CA GLU A 172 4.85 -3.17 7.49
C GLU A 172 5.89 -2.87 8.60
N HIS A 173 5.71 -1.80 9.38
CA HIS A 173 6.54 -1.49 10.56
C HIS A 173 5.85 -1.85 11.87
N SER A 174 4.74 -2.60 11.84
CA SER A 174 4.12 -3.11 13.06
C SER A 174 5.10 -4.06 13.75
N TRP A 175 5.67 -3.60 14.87
CA TRP A 175 6.51 -4.44 15.71
C TRP A 175 5.75 -5.71 16.06
N ASN A 176 6.43 -6.85 15.96
CA ASN A 176 5.84 -8.12 16.39
C ASN A 176 5.31 -7.98 17.82
N ARG A 177 4.07 -8.42 18.04
CA ARG A 177 3.39 -8.32 19.34
C ARG A 177 4.24 -8.83 20.51
N SER A 178 5.07 -9.86 20.29
CA SER A 178 5.99 -10.39 21.31
C SER A 178 7.00 -9.38 21.85
N LEU A 179 7.27 -8.28 21.13
CA LEU A 179 8.25 -7.27 21.53
C LEU A 179 7.73 -6.30 22.59
N TRP A 180 6.41 -6.11 22.68
CA TRP A 180 5.78 -5.14 23.58
C TRP A 180 4.65 -5.74 24.42
N PHE A 181 4.08 -6.89 24.08
CA PHE A 181 3.03 -7.54 24.87
C PHE A 181 3.64 -8.53 25.87
N VAL A 182 3.54 -8.23 27.16
CA VAL A 182 4.24 -8.97 28.23
C VAL A 182 3.25 -9.37 29.32
N ASN A 183 3.13 -10.67 29.58
CA ASN A 183 2.38 -11.16 30.73
C ASN A 183 3.18 -10.92 32.01
N CYS A 184 2.93 -9.78 32.68
CA CYS A 184 3.66 -9.36 33.87
C CYS A 184 2.79 -8.51 34.80
N SER A 185 3.18 -8.43 36.06
CA SER A 185 2.55 -7.55 37.04
C SER A 185 2.92 -6.08 36.82
N ARG A 186 2.26 -5.18 37.53
CA ARG A 186 2.61 -3.75 37.52
C ARG A 186 4.06 -3.52 37.96
N ASP A 187 4.50 -4.18 39.02
CA ASP A 187 5.83 -3.97 39.62
C ASP A 187 6.94 -4.58 38.75
N GLU A 188 6.66 -5.72 38.12
CA GLU A 188 7.54 -6.32 37.12
C GLU A 188 7.70 -5.42 35.89
N ALA A 189 6.60 -4.78 35.45
CA ALA A 189 6.66 -3.82 34.34
C ALA A 189 7.55 -2.61 34.69
N VAL A 190 7.42 -2.06 35.90
CA VAL A 190 8.30 -0.99 36.39
C VAL A 190 9.76 -1.45 36.37
N SER A 191 10.04 -2.65 36.90
CA SER A 191 11.41 -3.20 36.94
C SER A 191 12.02 -3.40 35.55
N ARG A 192 11.21 -3.78 34.55
CA ARG A 192 11.66 -3.96 33.15
C ARG A 192 11.90 -2.65 32.40
N LEU A 193 11.14 -1.62 32.76
CA LEU A 193 11.22 -0.29 32.17
C LEU A 193 12.20 0.63 32.91
N ALA A 194 12.69 0.21 34.08
CA ALA A 194 13.76 0.89 34.79
C ALA A 194 14.97 1.09 33.86
N ASP A 195 15.53 2.30 33.89
CA ASP A 195 16.69 2.73 33.08
C ASP A 195 16.50 2.61 31.56
N LYS A 196 15.25 2.53 31.08
CA LYS A 196 14.92 2.62 29.65
C LYS A 196 14.71 4.06 29.22
N GLU A 197 14.85 4.28 27.91
CA GLU A 197 14.65 5.60 27.32
C GLU A 197 13.16 5.99 27.32
N ILE A 198 12.90 7.30 27.33
CA ILE A 198 11.55 7.86 27.21
C ILE A 198 10.89 7.33 25.93
N GLY A 199 9.62 6.94 26.03
CA GLY A 199 8.87 6.30 24.94
C GLY A 199 9.05 4.78 24.88
N THR A 200 9.89 4.18 25.73
CA THR A 200 9.92 2.72 25.88
C THR A 200 8.66 2.23 26.58
N PHE A 201 7.99 1.23 26.01
CA PHE A 201 6.69 0.77 26.48
C PHE A 201 6.53 -0.74 26.44
N LEU A 202 5.56 -1.21 27.24
CA LEU A 202 4.98 -2.54 27.16
C LEU A 202 3.50 -2.49 27.49
N ILE A 203 2.74 -3.47 27.00
CA ILE A 203 1.35 -3.69 27.37
C ILE A 203 1.27 -5.00 28.14
N ARG A 204 0.57 -4.97 29.26
CA ARG A 204 0.34 -6.14 30.13
C ARG A 204 -1.15 -6.44 30.29
N PRO A 205 -1.53 -7.72 30.43
CA PRO A 205 -2.92 -8.08 30.70
C PRO A 205 -3.35 -7.62 32.10
N LYS A 206 -4.66 -7.49 32.27
CA LYS A 206 -5.38 -7.28 33.51
C LYS A 206 -6.51 -8.31 33.61
N GLU A 207 -6.95 -8.60 34.83
CA GLU A 207 -8.02 -9.57 35.10
C GLU A 207 -9.44 -8.93 35.10
N GLU A 208 -9.62 -7.81 34.39
CA GLU A 208 -10.88 -7.07 34.33
C GLU A 208 -11.49 -7.11 32.92
N SER A 209 -12.78 -7.43 32.81
CA SER A 209 -13.45 -7.64 31.51
C SER A 209 -13.52 -6.40 30.62
N GLU A 210 -13.91 -5.23 31.16
CA GLU A 210 -13.97 -3.96 30.40
C GLU A 210 -12.62 -3.24 30.28
N THR A 211 -11.61 -3.67 31.04
CA THR A 211 -10.25 -3.09 30.98
C THR A 211 -9.18 -4.17 30.94
N PRO A 212 -9.17 -5.02 29.91
CA PRO A 212 -8.35 -6.23 29.88
C PRO A 212 -6.84 -5.97 29.78
N TYR A 213 -6.42 -4.72 29.55
CA TYR A 213 -5.01 -4.37 29.37
C TYR A 213 -4.62 -3.07 30.09
N ALA A 214 -3.33 -2.96 30.39
CA ALA A 214 -2.68 -1.71 30.78
C ALA A 214 -1.41 -1.47 29.97
N LEU A 215 -1.26 -0.26 29.45
CA LEU A 215 0.00 0.27 28.95
C LEU A 215 0.89 0.66 30.13
N SER A 216 2.16 0.29 30.08
CA SER A 216 3.21 0.82 30.95
C SER A 216 4.27 1.46 30.05
N ILE A 217 4.62 2.72 30.30
CA ILE A 217 5.49 3.52 29.44
C ILE A 217 6.39 4.43 30.26
N VAL A 218 7.63 4.61 29.81
CA VAL A 218 8.55 5.61 30.34
C VAL A 218 8.20 6.98 29.74
N CYS A 219 7.81 7.93 30.59
CA CYS A 219 7.48 9.30 30.22
C CYS A 219 8.28 10.29 31.08
N ASN A 220 8.33 11.56 30.70
CA ASN A 220 8.79 12.61 31.60
C ASN A 220 7.75 12.84 32.71
N ASN A 221 8.23 12.94 33.95
CA ASN A 221 7.46 13.50 35.04
C ASN A 221 7.46 15.03 35.01
N GLU A 222 6.80 15.67 35.98
CA GLU A 222 6.69 17.13 36.10
C GLU A 222 8.06 17.82 36.28
N ASP A 223 9.04 17.11 36.85
CA ASP A 223 10.41 17.58 37.05
C ASP A 223 11.32 17.31 35.83
N GLY A 224 10.78 16.77 34.74
CA GLY A 224 11.52 16.44 33.52
C GLY A 224 12.39 15.19 33.62
N GLN A 225 12.21 14.37 34.65
CA GLN A 225 12.91 13.10 34.83
C GLN A 225 12.10 11.91 34.28
N PRO A 226 12.75 10.84 33.77
CA PRO A 226 12.06 9.64 33.33
C PRO A 226 11.35 8.94 34.48
N ASP A 227 10.07 8.65 34.30
CA ASP A 227 9.24 7.90 35.24
C ASP A 227 8.31 6.93 34.49
N VAL A 228 7.98 5.80 35.11
CA VAL A 228 7.09 4.79 34.52
C VAL A 228 5.64 5.14 34.84
N LYS A 229 4.86 5.47 33.81
CA LYS A 229 3.42 5.71 33.91
C LYS A 229 2.63 4.50 33.43
N HIS A 230 1.43 4.33 33.98
CA HIS A 230 0.51 3.26 33.59
C HIS A 230 -0.82 3.83 33.12
N CYS A 231 -1.28 3.42 31.94
CA CYS A 231 -2.55 3.83 31.37
C CYS A 231 -3.46 2.61 31.19
N VAL A 232 -4.72 2.73 31.62
CA VAL A 232 -5.72 1.68 31.43
C VAL A 232 -6.19 1.70 29.97
N ILE A 233 -6.31 0.52 29.36
CA ILE A 233 -6.89 0.36 28.03
C ILE A 233 -8.27 -0.26 28.20
N TYR A 234 -9.30 0.48 27.77
CA TYR A 234 -10.69 0.06 27.80
C TYR A 234 -11.01 -0.81 26.59
N HIS A 235 -11.89 -1.79 26.80
CA HIS A 235 -12.51 -2.60 25.78
C HIS A 235 -13.97 -2.87 26.17
N PRO A 236 -14.88 -1.90 25.99
CA PRO A 236 -16.29 -2.09 26.29
C PRO A 236 -16.93 -3.07 25.29
N GLU A 237 -17.93 -3.82 25.75
CA GLU A 237 -18.66 -4.77 24.90
C GLU A 237 -19.23 -4.09 23.64
N GLY A 238 -19.02 -4.70 22.48
CA GLY A 238 -19.48 -4.18 21.19
C GLY A 238 -18.71 -2.94 20.69
N ARG A 239 -17.63 -2.53 21.35
CA ARG A 239 -16.74 -1.44 20.91
C ARG A 239 -15.30 -1.93 20.74
N GLY A 240 -14.45 -1.02 20.26
CA GLY A 240 -13.02 -1.27 20.08
C GLY A 240 -12.21 -1.15 21.37
N TYR A 241 -10.95 -0.74 21.21
CA TYR A 241 -9.98 -0.46 22.25
C TYR A 241 -9.72 1.06 22.31
N GLY A 242 -9.38 1.57 23.49
CA GLY A 242 -8.96 2.96 23.64
C GLY A 242 -8.55 3.33 25.07
N PHE A 243 -7.94 4.50 25.24
CA PHE A 243 -7.59 5.04 26.56
C PHE A 243 -8.76 5.74 27.27
N ARG A 244 -9.92 5.85 26.58
CA ARG A 244 -11.19 6.35 27.13
C ARG A 244 -12.29 5.35 26.78
N ARG A 245 -13.19 5.09 27.72
CA ARG A 245 -14.31 4.16 27.54
C ARG A 245 -15.24 4.61 26.42
N GLU A 246 -15.56 5.90 26.39
CA GLU A 246 -16.46 6.50 25.40
C GLU A 246 -15.82 6.52 24.00
N GLY A 247 -14.51 6.73 23.92
CA GLY A 247 -13.73 6.85 22.68
C GLY A 247 -12.90 5.62 22.31
N SER A 248 -13.41 4.41 22.54
CA SER A 248 -12.73 3.15 22.16
C SER A 248 -12.89 2.86 20.66
N VAL A 249 -12.09 3.58 19.86
CA VAL A 249 -12.19 3.72 18.39
C VAL A 249 -11.34 2.73 17.58
N PHE A 250 -10.39 2.03 18.22
CA PHE A 250 -9.44 1.13 17.54
C PHE A 250 -9.96 -0.30 17.53
N ASN A 251 -9.94 -1.00 16.39
CA ASN A 251 -10.53 -2.34 16.28
C ASN A 251 -9.76 -3.41 17.06
N ASN A 252 -8.45 -3.22 17.20
CA ASN A 252 -7.58 -4.11 17.95
C ASN A 252 -6.48 -3.30 18.65
N ILE A 253 -5.81 -3.94 19.61
CA ILE A 253 -4.75 -3.30 20.40
C ILE A 253 -3.48 -3.02 19.58
N ASP A 254 -3.24 -3.78 18.51
CA ASP A 254 -2.09 -3.57 17.63
C ASP A 254 -2.26 -2.26 16.83
N GLU A 255 -3.48 -1.96 16.38
CA GLU A 255 -3.86 -0.69 15.77
C GLU A 255 -3.65 0.46 16.75
N LEU A 256 -4.12 0.34 18.00
CA LEU A 256 -3.89 1.35 19.04
C LEU A 256 -2.39 1.61 19.24
N VAL A 257 -1.57 0.57 19.35
CA VAL A 257 -0.11 0.70 19.52
C VAL A 257 0.51 1.39 18.32
N TYR A 258 0.17 0.94 17.12
CA TYR A 258 0.71 1.45 15.87
C TYR A 258 0.42 2.95 15.68
N ARG A 259 -0.82 3.38 15.95
CA ARG A 259 -1.22 4.78 15.83
C ARG A 259 -0.48 5.66 16.83
N HIS A 260 -0.32 5.18 18.06
CA HIS A 260 0.39 5.91 19.10
C HIS A 260 1.92 5.79 19.06
N ALA A 261 2.48 5.00 18.16
CA ALA A 261 3.90 5.05 17.83
C ALA A 261 4.27 6.38 17.15
N HIS A 262 3.33 6.95 16.37
CA HIS A 262 3.53 8.20 15.62
C HIS A 262 2.76 9.38 16.22
N THR A 263 1.73 9.13 17.03
CA THR A 263 0.96 10.17 17.70
C THR A 263 1.06 10.08 19.22
N SER A 264 1.55 11.16 19.84
CA SER A 264 1.70 11.28 21.29
C SER A 264 0.39 11.03 22.04
N ILE A 265 0.46 10.33 23.16
CA ILE A 265 -0.72 10.04 24.01
C ILE A 265 -1.23 11.27 24.78
N LYS A 266 -0.60 12.45 24.61
CA LYS A 266 -1.04 13.73 25.21
C LYS A 266 -2.48 14.09 24.89
N VAL A 267 -2.99 13.56 23.79
CA VAL A 267 -4.37 13.73 23.35
C VAL A 267 -5.34 13.24 24.43
N TYR A 268 -4.99 12.18 25.15
CA TYR A 268 -5.77 11.66 26.28
C TYR A 268 -5.30 12.22 27.61
N PHE A 269 -4.00 12.42 27.80
CA PHE A 269 -3.38 12.74 29.08
C PHE A 269 -2.42 13.93 28.93
N SER A 270 -2.84 15.13 29.34
CA SER A 270 -2.11 16.38 29.06
C SER A 270 -0.66 16.42 29.57
N HIS A 271 -0.33 15.63 30.60
CA HIS A 271 1.00 15.52 31.22
C HIS A 271 1.89 14.45 30.59
N MET A 272 1.42 13.72 29.58
CA MET A 272 2.18 12.66 28.91
C MET A 272 2.37 12.97 27.42
N ASP A 273 3.30 13.89 27.13
CA ASP A 273 3.72 14.15 25.75
C ASP A 273 4.79 13.15 25.32
N THR A 274 4.38 11.93 25.02
CA THR A 274 5.28 10.83 24.65
C THR A 274 4.57 9.87 23.70
N CYS A 275 5.27 9.43 22.66
CA CYS A 275 4.80 8.39 21.74
C CYS A 275 5.24 7.00 22.24
N LEU A 276 4.56 5.96 21.78
CA LEU A 276 4.95 4.56 21.95
C LEU A 276 6.15 4.24 21.04
N ALA A 277 7.32 4.82 21.34
CA ALA A 277 8.45 4.84 20.41
C ALA A 277 9.23 3.51 20.36
N TYR A 278 9.34 2.80 21.48
CA TYR A 278 10.20 1.61 21.57
C TYR A 278 9.53 0.46 22.33
N PRO A 279 9.27 -0.69 21.68
CA PRO A 279 8.92 -1.93 22.39
C PRO A 279 10.00 -2.31 23.40
N VAL A 280 9.60 -2.78 24.59
CA VAL A 280 10.54 -3.16 25.66
C VAL A 280 11.63 -4.15 25.24
N PHE A 281 11.35 -5.05 24.29
CA PHE A 281 12.29 -6.05 23.79
C PHE A 281 12.91 -5.74 22.42
N ILE A 282 12.79 -4.51 21.92
CA ILE A 282 13.45 -4.17 20.65
C ILE A 282 14.97 -4.33 20.79
N ALA A 283 15.58 -5.06 19.86
CA ALA A 283 17.01 -5.25 19.83
C ALA A 283 17.67 -3.89 19.51
N ARG A 284 18.38 -3.33 20.49
CA ARG A 284 19.19 -2.13 20.26
C ARG A 284 20.32 -2.49 19.30
N SER A 285 20.20 -2.14 18.02
CA SER A 285 21.41 -1.84 17.26
C SER A 285 22.03 -0.64 17.95
N ARG A 286 23.20 -0.83 18.56
CA ARG A 286 23.99 0.28 19.10
C ARG A 286 24.45 1.14 17.93
N VAL A 287 23.63 2.08 17.47
CA VAL A 287 24.12 3.25 16.75
C VAL A 287 24.51 4.26 17.82
N ASN A 288 25.66 4.01 18.43
CA ASN A 288 26.41 5.00 19.20
C ASN A 288 27.88 4.66 19.02
N SER A 289 28.41 5.08 17.87
CA SER A 289 29.80 5.45 17.71
C SER A 289 29.90 6.38 16.51
N CYS A 290 30.39 7.59 16.76
CA CYS A 290 30.83 8.62 15.82
C CYS A 290 29.78 9.66 15.40
N GLU A 291 29.50 10.62 16.28
CA GLU A 291 29.56 12.06 15.94
C GLU A 291 30.07 12.85 17.18
N GLU A 292 31.32 12.59 17.55
CA GLU A 292 32.19 13.64 18.11
C GLU A 292 33.30 13.87 17.08
N ASN A 293 33.56 15.15 16.78
CA ASN A 293 34.53 15.72 15.84
C ASN A 293 33.99 16.10 14.44
N LEU A 294 33.42 17.30 14.34
CA LEU A 294 34.00 18.42 13.57
C LEU A 294 33.30 19.74 13.91
#